data_AF-A0A960KS01-F1
#
_entry.id   AF-A0A960KS01-F1
#
_cell.length_a   1.000
_cell.length_b   1.000
_cell.length_c   1.000
_cell.angle_alpha   90.00
_cell.angle_beta   90.00
_cell.angle_gamma   90.00
#
_symmetry.space_group_name_H-M   'P 1'
#
loop_
_entity.id
_entity.type
_entity.pdbx_description
1 polymer ?
#
loop_
_entity_poly.entity_id
_entity_poly.type
_entity_poly.pdbx_seq_one_letter_code
_entity_poly.pdbx_strand_id
1 'polypeptide(L)'
;MIKLVLVDLNFEVVEALRNEFHDLPEVNVLHGDILEIAECAVVSPANSMGFMDGGVDLAYRHCFGPALEGVLRDRIANMPKGCLPVGSAMVLPTELPRIPFVVFAPTMEAPEPVPDLNVRRAMSAALRAASKVSGLGTLYCPGLGTGVGSVPPQLAAHQMRLSYESWREH
;
A
#
# COMPACT_ATOMS: atom_id res chain seq x y z
N MET A 1 2.62 -9.12 16.18
CA MET A 1 3.21 -7.94 15.51
C MET A 1 3.35 -8.26 14.04
N ILE A 2 2.99 -7.34 13.15
CA ILE A 2 3.10 -7.54 11.69
C ILE A 2 4.54 -7.26 11.26
N LYS A 3 5.07 -8.10 10.38
CA LYS A 3 6.34 -7.85 9.69
C LYS A 3 6.09 -6.99 8.46
N LEU A 4 6.94 -6.01 8.20
CA LEU A 4 6.85 -5.15 7.02
C LEU A 4 7.94 -5.54 6.02
N VAL A 5 7.54 -5.74 4.77
CA VAL A 5 8.47 -5.95 3.65
C VAL A 5 8.15 -4.92 2.58
N LEU A 6 9.11 -4.08 2.24
CA LEU A 6 8.99 -3.06 1.21
C LEU A 6 9.50 -3.64 -0.10
N VAL A 7 8.70 -3.57 -1.16
CA VAL A 7 9.04 -4.18 -2.46
C VAL A 7 8.62 -3.25 -3.58
N ASP A 8 9.55 -2.86 -4.44
CA ASP A 8 9.23 -2.05 -5.62
C ASP A 8 10.00 -2.55 -6.84
N LEU A 9 9.45 -2.31 -8.04
CA LEU A 9 10.11 -2.58 -9.31
C LEU A 9 11.11 -1.48 -9.69
N ASN A 10 10.87 -0.25 -9.23
CA ASN A 10 11.72 0.89 -9.52
C ASN A 10 12.93 0.90 -8.57
N PHE A 11 14.12 0.76 -9.16
CA PHE A 11 15.38 0.75 -8.43
C PHE A 11 15.61 2.03 -7.60
N GLU A 12 15.23 3.21 -8.10
CA GLU A 12 15.39 4.48 -7.36
C GLU A 12 14.52 4.52 -6.10
N VAL A 13 13.32 3.94 -6.18
CA VAL A 13 12.41 3.80 -5.04
C VAL A 13 12.98 2.82 -4.02
N VAL A 14 13.49 1.69 -4.48
CA VAL A 14 14.14 0.70 -3.61
C VAL A 14 15.34 1.30 -2.89
N GLU A 15 16.22 2.03 -3.58
CA GLU A 15 17.39 2.65 -2.96
C GLU A 15 17.00 3.73 -1.93
N ALA A 16 15.98 4.54 -2.24
CA ALA A 16 15.45 5.50 -1.26
C ALA A 16 14.91 4.80 -0.01
N LEU A 17 14.14 3.72 -0.18
CA LEU A 17 13.62 2.92 0.93
C LEU A 17 14.74 2.24 1.72
N ARG A 18 15.75 1.68 1.07
CA ARG A 18 16.92 1.09 1.74
C ARG A 18 17.65 2.10 2.59
N ASN A 19 17.90 3.30 2.05
CA ASN A 19 18.58 4.36 2.77
C ASN A 19 17.77 4.82 3.99
N GLU A 20 16.45 4.94 3.85
CA GLU A 20 15.60 5.42 4.95
C GLU A 20 15.34 4.36 6.04
N PHE A 21 15.34 3.07 5.68
CA PHE A 21 15.07 1.96 6.59
C PHE A 21 16.34 1.19 7.02
N HIS A 22 17.54 1.70 6.71
CA HIS A 22 18.82 0.98 6.91
C HIS A 22 19.11 0.58 8.36
N ASP A 23 18.58 1.32 9.33
CA ASP A 23 18.75 1.13 10.78
C ASP A 23 17.62 0.30 11.42
N LEU A 24 16.66 -0.20 10.63
CA LEU A 24 15.58 -1.08 11.07
C LEU A 24 15.76 -2.50 10.52
N PRO A 25 16.52 -3.38 11.21
CA PRO A 25 16.81 -4.72 10.72
C PRO A 25 15.58 -5.63 10.57
N GLU A 26 14.44 -5.27 11.18
CA GLU A 26 13.18 -5.99 11.05
C GLU A 26 12.36 -5.62 9.80
N VAL A 27 12.73 -4.55 9.09
CA VAL A 27 12.08 -4.13 7.83
C VAL A 27 12.96 -4.54 6.66
N ASN A 28 12.45 -5.45 5.84
CA ASN A 28 13.17 -5.88 4.64
C ASN A 28 12.81 -4.99 3.45
N VAL A 29 13.80 -4.61 2.65
CA VAL A 29 13.60 -3.85 1.40
C VAL A 29 14.12 -4.65 0.22
N LEU A 30 13.24 -5.03 -0.70
CA LEU A 30 13.53 -5.90 -1.84
C LEU A 30 13.28 -5.17 -3.16
N HIS A 31 14.12 -5.45 -4.16
CA HIS A 31 13.89 -5.05 -5.54
C HIS A 31 13.26 -6.22 -6.29
N GLY A 32 12.08 -6.02 -6.87
CA GLY A 32 11.41 -7.07 -7.63
C GLY A 32 9.91 -6.84 -7.78
N ASP A 33 9.24 -7.80 -8.41
CA ASP A 33 7.79 -7.80 -8.51
C ASP A 33 7.18 -8.25 -7.17
N ILE A 34 6.39 -7.37 -6.56
CA ILE A 34 5.69 -7.65 -5.31
C ILE A 34 4.73 -8.85 -5.42
N LEU A 35 4.16 -9.11 -6.60
CA LEU A 35 3.26 -10.26 -6.82
C LEU A 35 3.99 -11.60 -6.86
N GLU A 36 5.26 -11.61 -7.24
CA GLU A 36 6.12 -12.81 -7.20
C GLU A 36 6.63 -13.10 -5.79
N ILE A 37 6.80 -12.06 -4.97
CA ILE A 37 7.44 -12.14 -3.65
C ILE A 37 6.42 -12.30 -2.50
N ALA A 38 5.22 -11.72 -2.62
CA ALA A 38 4.28 -11.65 -1.50
C ALA A 38 3.57 -12.99 -1.18
N GLU A 39 3.36 -13.24 0.12
CA GLU A 39 2.79 -14.49 0.67
C GLU A 39 1.68 -14.30 1.73
N CYS A 40 1.28 -13.08 2.09
CA CYS A 40 0.18 -12.89 3.07
C CYS A 40 -0.74 -11.73 2.74
N ALA A 41 -0.20 -10.52 2.64
CA ALA A 41 -0.99 -9.35 2.27
C ALA A 41 -0.16 -8.35 1.49
N VAL A 42 -0.79 -7.67 0.54
CA VAL A 42 -0.17 -6.56 -0.20
C VAL A 42 -0.92 -5.24 0.06
N VAL A 43 -0.20 -4.12 0.00
CA VAL A 43 -0.79 -2.78 0.04
C VAL A 43 -1.04 -2.29 -1.39
N SER A 44 -2.26 -1.82 -1.65
CA SER A 44 -2.66 -1.16 -2.90
C SER A 44 -2.73 0.37 -2.66
N PRO A 45 -1.84 1.18 -3.27
CA PRO A 45 -1.82 2.64 -3.15
C PRO A 45 -2.88 3.34 -4.01
N ALA A 46 -4.11 2.84 -3.97
CA ALA A 46 -5.23 3.21 -4.84
C ALA A 46 -5.61 4.70 -4.85
N ASN A 47 -6.56 5.07 -5.71
CA ASN A 47 -7.31 6.32 -5.59
C ASN A 47 -8.55 6.16 -4.70
N SER A 48 -9.12 7.29 -4.23
CA SER A 48 -10.29 7.30 -3.34
C SER A 48 -11.57 6.71 -3.96
N MET A 49 -11.60 6.46 -5.27
CA MET A 49 -12.74 5.87 -5.98
C MET A 49 -12.58 4.36 -6.25
N GLY A 50 -11.41 3.78 -5.92
CA GLY A 50 -11.14 2.35 -6.06
C GLY A 50 -10.90 1.87 -7.49
N PHE A 51 -10.60 2.76 -8.43
CA PHE A 51 -10.17 2.32 -9.77
C PHE A 51 -8.76 1.73 -9.72
N MET A 52 -8.55 0.61 -10.42
CA MET A 52 -7.28 -0.13 -10.45
C MET A 52 -6.73 -0.17 -11.88
N ASP A 53 -6.50 0.99 -12.47
CA ASP A 53 -6.21 1.18 -13.90
C ASP A 53 -4.76 1.57 -14.21
N GLY A 54 -3.91 1.80 -13.19
CA GLY A 54 -2.51 2.18 -13.37
C GLY A 54 -1.55 1.52 -12.38
N GLY A 55 -0.26 1.53 -12.75
CA GLY A 55 0.85 1.08 -11.89
C GLY A 55 0.64 -0.31 -11.29
N VAL A 56 0.95 -0.45 -10.00
CA VAL A 56 0.79 -1.71 -9.26
C VAL A 56 -0.68 -2.14 -9.13
N ASP A 57 -1.63 -1.20 -9.11
CA ASP A 57 -3.05 -1.54 -9.01
C ASP A 57 -3.56 -2.26 -10.26
N LEU A 58 -3.09 -1.85 -11.44
CA LEU A 58 -3.38 -2.57 -12.69
C LEU A 58 -2.83 -4.00 -12.64
N ALA A 59 -1.61 -4.20 -12.12
CA ALA A 59 -1.03 -5.53 -11.95
C ALA A 59 -1.86 -6.38 -10.96
N TYR A 60 -2.33 -5.78 -9.86
CA TYR A 60 -3.22 -6.45 -8.91
C TYR A 60 -4.55 -6.85 -9.53
N ARG A 61 -5.15 -5.98 -10.34
CA ARG A 61 -6.38 -6.31 -11.06
C ARG A 61 -6.18 -7.48 -12.03
N HIS A 62 -5.04 -7.54 -12.72
CA HIS A 62 -4.70 -8.68 -13.58
C HIS A 62 -4.45 -9.97 -12.79
N CYS A 63 -3.83 -9.88 -11.61
CA CYS A 63 -3.50 -11.03 -10.77
C CYS A 63 -4.72 -11.61 -10.03
N PHE A 64 -5.50 -10.75 -9.35
CA PHE A 64 -6.63 -11.15 -8.51
C PHE A 64 -7.96 -11.18 -9.27
N GLY A 65 -7.99 -10.63 -10.48
CA GLY A 65 -9.18 -10.55 -11.32
C GLY A 65 -10.03 -9.29 -11.11
N PRO A 66 -10.92 -8.98 -12.06
CA PRO A 66 -11.72 -7.75 -12.03
C PRO A 66 -12.77 -7.72 -10.91
N ALA A 67 -13.12 -8.87 -10.34
CA ALA A 67 -14.07 -8.97 -9.23
C ALA A 67 -13.57 -8.23 -7.97
N LEU A 68 -12.25 -8.20 -7.74
CA LEU A 68 -11.66 -7.48 -6.61
C LEU A 68 -11.94 -5.97 -6.71
N GLU A 69 -11.73 -5.38 -7.90
CA GLU A 69 -12.07 -3.97 -8.17
C GLU A 69 -13.57 -3.72 -7.99
N GLY A 70 -14.42 -4.62 -8.50
CA GLY A 70 -15.87 -4.54 -8.32
C GLY A 70 -16.29 -4.47 -6.85
N VAL A 71 -15.81 -5.41 -6.03
CA VAL A 71 -16.11 -5.45 -4.59
C VAL A 71 -15.58 -4.20 -3.87
N LEU A 72 -14.38 -3.75 -4.21
CA LEU A 72 -13.80 -2.51 -3.68
C LEU A 72 -14.71 -1.31 -3.96
N ARG A 73 -15.10 -1.14 -5.23
CA ARG A 73 -15.91 -0.01 -5.67
C ARG A 73 -17.33 -0.06 -5.12
N ASP A 74 -17.94 -1.23 -5.04
CA ASP A 74 -19.25 -1.41 -4.41
C ASP A 74 -19.21 -1.03 -2.94
N ARG A 75 -18.17 -1.43 -2.20
CA ARG A 75 -18.01 -1.03 -0.80
C ARG A 75 -17.79 0.47 -0.65
N ILE A 76 -17.00 1.08 -1.54
CA ILE A 76 -16.76 2.53 -1.56
C ILE A 76 -18.05 3.29 -1.84
N ALA A 77 -18.83 2.87 -2.84
CA ALA A 77 -20.11 3.49 -3.21
C ALA A 77 -21.14 3.48 -2.08
N ASN A 78 -21.08 2.46 -1.22
CA ASN A 78 -21.94 2.34 -0.03
C ASN A 78 -21.41 3.11 1.20
N MET A 79 -20.25 3.78 1.11
CA MET A 79 -19.77 4.65 2.20
C MET A 79 -20.54 5.97 2.22
N PRO A 80 -20.67 6.65 3.38
CA PRO A 80 -21.44 7.89 3.50
C PRO A 80 -21.06 9.01 2.52
N LYS A 81 -19.80 9.05 2.08
CA LYS A 81 -19.29 10.04 1.11
C LYS A 81 -19.09 9.47 -0.29
N GLY A 82 -19.37 8.18 -0.52
CA GLY A 82 -19.08 7.52 -1.78
C GLY A 82 -17.59 7.45 -2.16
N CYS A 83 -16.69 7.60 -1.19
CA CYS A 83 -15.23 7.59 -1.39
C CYS A 83 -14.52 6.96 -0.18
N LEU A 84 -13.35 6.34 -0.42
CA LEU A 84 -12.39 5.93 0.61
C LEU A 84 -11.33 7.03 0.72
N PRO A 85 -11.36 7.89 1.75
CA PRO A 85 -10.50 9.07 1.79
C PRO A 85 -9.03 8.70 2.06
N VAL A 86 -8.11 9.54 1.59
CA VAL A 86 -6.69 9.46 1.97
C VAL A 86 -6.55 9.50 3.50
N GLY A 87 -5.78 8.55 4.04
CA GLY A 87 -5.65 8.37 5.49
C GLY A 87 -6.63 7.36 6.09
N SER A 88 -7.46 6.74 5.26
CA SER A 88 -8.25 5.55 5.57
C SER A 88 -7.78 4.36 4.73
N ALA A 89 -8.13 3.15 5.17
CA ALA A 89 -7.80 1.93 4.45
C ALA A 89 -8.90 0.89 4.59
N MET A 90 -9.01 0.00 3.61
CA MET A 90 -9.95 -1.10 3.59
C MET A 90 -9.21 -2.39 3.24
N VAL A 91 -9.50 -3.45 3.99
CA VAL A 91 -8.95 -4.79 3.72
C VAL A 91 -9.99 -5.62 3.00
N LEU A 92 -9.64 -6.21 1.87
CA LEU A 92 -10.46 -7.19 1.16
C LEU A 92 -9.73 -8.53 1.07
N PRO A 93 -10.47 -9.66 1.16
CA PRO A 93 -9.92 -10.96 0.84
C PRO A 93 -9.67 -11.07 -0.68
N THR A 94 -8.79 -11.99 -1.07
CA THR A 94 -8.61 -12.42 -2.45
C THR A 94 -8.87 -13.92 -2.59
N GLU A 95 -9.04 -14.37 -3.83
CA GLU A 95 -9.16 -15.79 -4.16
C GLU A 95 -7.79 -16.47 -4.35
N LEU A 96 -6.67 -15.75 -4.15
CA LEU A 96 -5.32 -16.30 -4.27
C LEU A 96 -4.82 -16.73 -2.88
N PRO A 97 -4.68 -18.05 -2.58
CA PRO A 97 -4.30 -18.52 -1.25
C PRO A 97 -2.93 -18.00 -0.78
N ARG A 98 -2.03 -17.71 -1.73
CA ARG A 98 -0.73 -17.11 -1.43
C ARG A 98 -0.84 -15.66 -0.99
N ILE A 99 -1.81 -14.87 -1.46
CA ILE A 99 -1.95 -13.46 -1.05
C ILE A 99 -3.41 -13.25 -0.63
N PRO A 100 -3.83 -13.81 0.52
CA PRO A 100 -5.24 -13.84 0.91
C PRO A 100 -5.85 -12.46 1.15
N PHE A 101 -5.05 -11.40 1.31
CA PHE A 101 -5.56 -10.06 1.59
C PHE A 101 -4.90 -8.96 0.74
N VAL A 102 -5.70 -7.97 0.36
CA VAL A 102 -5.23 -6.69 -0.17
C VAL A 102 -5.69 -5.57 0.76
N VAL A 103 -4.75 -4.72 1.16
CA VAL A 103 -4.99 -3.52 1.97
C VAL A 103 -5.02 -2.31 1.04
N PHE A 104 -6.21 -1.85 0.69
CA PHE A 104 -6.41 -0.65 -0.11
C PHE A 104 -6.22 0.58 0.78
N ALA A 105 -5.21 1.39 0.49
CA ALA A 105 -4.86 2.58 1.26
C ALA A 105 -4.61 3.76 0.30
N PRO A 106 -5.63 4.62 0.06
CA PRO A 106 -5.51 5.61 -0.98
C PRO A 106 -4.43 6.65 -0.73
N THR A 107 -3.64 6.92 -1.78
CA THR A 107 -2.61 7.97 -1.79
C THR A 107 -3.10 9.25 -2.46
N MET A 108 -4.22 9.21 -3.15
CA MET A 108 -4.78 10.33 -3.91
C MET A 108 -6.30 10.23 -4.02
N GLU A 109 -6.98 11.36 -4.24
CA GLU A 109 -8.42 11.37 -4.51
C GLU A 109 -8.71 10.98 -5.96
N ALA A 110 -7.99 11.61 -6.89
CA ALA A 110 -7.97 11.30 -8.31
C ALA A 110 -6.52 11.12 -8.79
N PRO A 111 -6.29 10.53 -9.98
CA PRO A 111 -4.95 10.37 -10.57
C PRO A 111 -4.24 11.72 -10.87
N GLU A 112 -3.52 12.26 -9.91
CA GLU A 112 -2.77 13.53 -10.03
C GLU A 112 -1.53 13.56 -9.10
N PRO A 113 -0.58 14.51 -9.30
CA PRO A 113 0.48 14.76 -8.34
C PRO A 113 -0.07 15.10 -6.96
N VAL A 114 0.50 14.51 -5.90
CA VAL A 114 0.00 14.66 -4.52
C VAL A 114 1.06 15.19 -3.56
N PRO A 115 0.65 15.82 -2.45
CA PRO A 115 1.59 16.13 -1.37
C PRO A 115 2.12 14.85 -0.73
N ASP A 116 3.36 14.91 -0.26
CA ASP A 116 4.04 13.83 0.47
C ASP A 116 3.29 13.38 1.73
N LEU A 117 2.55 14.29 2.37
CA LEU A 117 1.71 13.97 3.52
C LEU A 117 0.68 12.87 3.20
N ASN A 118 0.23 12.75 1.96
CA ASN A 118 -0.68 11.67 1.56
C ASN A 118 -0.02 10.30 1.70
N VAL A 119 1.28 10.18 1.40
CA VAL A 119 2.06 8.95 1.59
C VAL A 119 2.06 8.53 3.06
N ARG A 120 2.34 9.47 3.97
CA ARG A 120 2.31 9.22 5.42
C ARG A 120 0.93 8.74 5.87
N ARG A 121 -0.11 9.45 5.44
CA ARG A 121 -1.51 9.12 5.79
C ARG A 121 -1.90 7.73 5.28
N ALA A 122 -1.58 7.41 4.03
CA ALA A 122 -1.85 6.11 3.43
C ALA A 122 -1.10 4.99 4.18
N MET A 123 0.19 5.17 4.46
CA MET A 123 1.00 4.20 5.19
C MET A 123 0.46 3.93 6.60
N SER A 124 0.15 5.00 7.36
CA SER A 124 -0.43 4.87 8.70
C SER A 124 -1.80 4.17 8.66
N ALA A 125 -2.61 4.41 7.64
CA ALA A 125 -3.88 3.72 7.46
C ALA A 125 -3.69 2.24 7.14
N ALA A 126 -2.77 1.91 6.23
CA ALA A 126 -2.46 0.54 5.84
C ALA A 126 -1.97 -0.29 7.04
N LEU A 127 -1.00 0.21 7.80
CA LEU A 127 -0.46 -0.46 8.99
C LEU A 127 -1.53 -0.72 10.05
N ARG A 128 -2.37 0.28 10.36
CA ARG A 128 -3.46 0.14 11.34
C ARG A 128 -4.58 -0.79 10.86
N ALA A 129 -4.86 -0.83 9.57
CA ALA A 129 -5.86 -1.75 9.02
C ALA A 129 -5.34 -3.17 9.03
N ALA A 130 -4.10 -3.37 8.59
CA ALA A 130 -3.43 -4.67 8.62
C ALA A 130 -3.33 -5.22 10.04
N SER A 131 -2.98 -4.40 11.04
CA SER A 131 -2.82 -4.85 12.45
C SER A 131 -4.10 -5.39 13.08
N LYS A 132 -5.26 -5.09 12.52
CA LYS A 132 -6.56 -5.60 12.96
C LYS A 132 -6.92 -6.94 12.32
N VAL A 133 -6.19 -7.38 11.30
CA VAL A 133 -6.40 -8.67 10.64
C VAL A 133 -5.67 -9.75 11.43
N SER A 134 -6.44 -10.61 12.10
CA SER A 134 -5.89 -11.73 12.86
C SER A 134 -5.09 -12.66 11.94
N GLY A 135 -3.84 -12.95 12.33
CA GLY A 135 -2.99 -13.89 11.62
C GLY A 135 -2.39 -13.40 10.30
N LEU A 136 -2.43 -12.10 9.97
CA LEU A 136 -1.89 -11.57 8.71
C LEU A 136 -0.40 -11.89 8.50
N GLY A 137 0.42 -11.91 9.56
CA GLY A 137 1.83 -12.26 9.47
C GLY A 137 2.70 -11.14 8.88
N THR A 138 2.78 -11.08 7.55
CA THR A 138 3.66 -10.15 6.80
C THR A 138 2.86 -9.25 5.86
N LEU A 139 3.09 -7.95 5.94
CA LEU A 139 2.54 -6.95 5.02
C LEU A 139 3.60 -6.55 4.00
N TYR A 140 3.33 -6.81 2.72
CA TYR A 140 4.15 -6.38 1.60
C TYR A 140 3.64 -5.04 1.09
N CYS A 141 4.52 -4.03 0.96
CA CYS A 141 4.12 -2.67 0.62
C CYS A 141 5.01 -2.11 -0.50
N PRO A 142 4.44 -1.56 -1.60
CA PRO A 142 5.20 -0.86 -2.62
C PRO A 142 5.57 0.55 -2.18
N GLY A 143 6.42 1.23 -2.97
CA GLY A 143 6.64 2.66 -2.81
C GLY A 143 5.34 3.43 -3.02
N LEU A 144 4.89 4.12 -1.97
CA LEU A 144 3.61 4.83 -2.00
C LEU A 144 3.79 6.23 -2.61
N GLY A 145 2.90 6.63 -3.52
CA GLY A 145 2.85 7.98 -4.08
C GLY A 145 3.94 8.35 -5.10
N THR A 146 4.86 7.43 -5.41
CA THR A 146 6.02 7.67 -6.31
C THR A 146 5.69 7.55 -7.80
N GLY A 147 4.61 6.85 -8.16
CA GLY A 147 4.12 6.72 -9.53
C GLY A 147 3.32 7.94 -9.98
N VAL A 148 2.02 7.76 -10.23
CA VAL A 148 1.11 8.85 -10.64
C VAL A 148 1.18 10.06 -9.70
N GLY A 149 1.32 9.80 -8.39
CA GLY A 149 1.43 10.84 -7.36
C GLY A 149 2.68 11.71 -7.45
N SER A 150 3.68 11.33 -8.23
CA SER A 150 4.90 12.10 -8.51
C SER A 150 5.68 12.56 -7.26
N VAL A 151 5.51 11.90 -6.11
CA VAL A 151 6.28 12.21 -4.91
C VAL A 151 7.71 11.70 -5.11
N PRO A 152 8.75 12.53 -4.91
CA PRO A 152 10.13 12.09 -5.04
C PRO A 152 10.42 10.87 -4.14
N PRO A 153 11.15 9.85 -4.62
CA PRO A 153 11.40 8.61 -3.88
C PRO A 153 11.91 8.81 -2.45
N GLN A 154 12.85 9.74 -2.25
CA GLN A 154 13.44 10.02 -0.93
C GLN A 154 12.40 10.59 0.03
N LEU A 155 11.54 11.48 -0.46
CA LEU A 155 10.49 12.05 0.36
C LEU A 155 9.41 11.01 0.66
N ALA A 156 8.99 10.21 -0.33
CA ALA A 156 8.05 9.11 -0.10
C ALA A 156 8.57 8.11 0.93
N ALA A 157 9.82 7.66 0.81
CA ALA A 157 10.48 6.78 1.76
C ALA A 157 10.49 7.37 3.18
N HIS A 158 10.89 8.64 3.31
CA HIS A 158 10.88 9.35 4.59
C HIS A 158 9.49 9.40 5.24
N GLN A 159 8.45 9.69 4.45
CA GLN A 159 7.07 9.70 4.93
C GLN A 159 6.59 8.32 5.38
N MET A 160 6.96 7.26 4.65
CA MET A 160 6.65 5.88 5.03
C MET A 160 7.35 5.48 6.33
N ARG A 161 8.61 5.90 6.53
CA ARG A 161 9.38 5.67 7.76
C ARG A 161 8.75 6.32 8.97
N LEU A 162 8.41 7.60 8.90
CA LEU A 162 7.73 8.32 9.99
C LEU A 162 6.43 7.63 10.41
N SER A 163 5.64 7.14 9.44
CA SER A 163 4.43 6.37 9.73
C SER A 163 4.71 5.04 10.42
N TYR A 164 5.77 4.35 10.03
CA TYR A 164 6.16 3.07 10.61
C TYR A 164 6.63 3.22 12.06
N GLU A 165 7.48 4.21 12.34
CA GLU A 165 7.97 4.50 13.71
C GLU A 165 6.82 4.87 14.64
N SER A 166 5.95 5.80 14.21
CA SER A 166 4.79 6.20 14.99
C SER A 166 3.84 5.03 15.27
N TRP A 167 3.70 4.10 14.31
CA TRP A 167 2.90 2.89 14.50
C TRP A 167 3.54 1.90 15.49
N ARG A 168 4.87 1.79 15.54
CA ARG A 168 5.57 0.89 16.47
C ARG A 168 5.51 1.32 17.94
N GLU A 169 5.36 2.62 18.19
CA GLU A 169 5.26 3.18 19.54
C GLU A 169 3.90 2.95 20.21
N HIS A 170 2.90 2.43 19.48
CA HIS A 170 1.52 2.23 19.93
C HIS A 170 1.10 0.76 19.86
#